data_AF-A0A8H3M057-F1
#
_entry.id   AF-A0A8H3M057-F1
#
_cell.length_a   1.000
_cell.length_b   1.000
_cell.length_c   1.000
_cell.angle_alpha   90.00
_cell.angle_beta   90.00
_cell.angle_gamma   90.00
#
_symmetry.space_group_name_H-M   'P 1'
#
loop_
_entity.id
_entity.type
_entity.pdbx_description
1 polymer ?
#
loop_
_entity_poly.entity_id
_entity_poly.type
_entity_poly.pdbx_seq_one_letter_code
_entity_poly.pdbx_strand_id
1 'polypeptide(L)'
;MTKSVPVLPLTLSSCQADNFNKLFDTLSHSSKLLRGLHLLKEKEFQDSSIKAHIENRDLNFDTDISSFINSVLSRSHRKIVLDRVFINHPTALQLLTDPKDISDAVVDHFQNAIPIKSTSPLHIFALPDRWHSEYSPMNNVSPDIYDSLLSPPFLEEWLSTVSSMPNGKASDPLHDFI
;
A
#
# COMPACT_ATOMS: atom_id res chain seq x y z
N MET A 1 15.89 54.04 -44.32
CA MET A 1 16.54 53.37 -43.17
C MET A 1 16.76 51.90 -43.53
N THR A 2 17.96 51.53 -43.97
CA THR A 2 18.31 50.16 -44.36
C THR A 2 19.01 49.46 -43.19
N LYS A 3 18.41 48.38 -42.68
CA LYS A 3 18.95 47.56 -41.58
C LYS A 3 20.24 46.87 -42.06
N SER A 4 21.36 47.13 -41.38
CA SER A 4 22.63 46.44 -41.66
C SER A 4 22.54 44.99 -41.20
N VAL A 5 22.78 44.06 -42.12
CA VAL A 5 22.89 42.62 -41.83
C VAL A 5 24.15 42.38 -40.99
N PRO A 6 24.08 41.65 -39.87
CA PRO A 6 25.27 41.36 -39.08
C PRO A 6 26.14 40.37 -39.87
N VAL A 7 27.36 40.81 -40.20
CA VAL A 7 28.36 39.98 -40.88
C VAL A 7 28.99 39.05 -39.85
N LEU A 8 28.81 37.74 -40.06
CA LEU A 8 29.44 36.72 -39.24
C LEU A 8 30.98 36.79 -39.38
N PRO A 9 31.73 36.60 -38.29
CA PRO A 9 33.19 36.69 -38.30
C PRO A 9 33.80 35.65 -39.25
N LEU A 10 34.76 36.09 -40.07
CA LEU A 10 35.45 35.29 -41.10
C LEU A 10 36.16 34.05 -40.54
N THR A 11 36.40 34.00 -39.22
CA THR A 11 36.97 32.85 -38.52
C THR A 11 36.08 31.60 -38.59
N LEU A 12 34.75 31.78 -38.71
CA LEU A 12 33.80 30.68 -38.92
C LEU A 12 33.89 30.05 -40.32
N SER A 13 34.54 30.72 -41.29
CA SER A 13 34.74 30.14 -42.63
C SER A 13 35.75 29.00 -42.65
N SER A 14 36.66 28.95 -41.67
CA SER A 14 37.61 27.83 -41.48
C SER A 14 37.00 26.67 -40.68
N CYS A 15 35.82 26.86 -40.09
CA CYS A 15 35.10 25.82 -39.39
C CYS A 15 34.37 24.94 -40.42
N GLN A 16 34.97 23.81 -40.79
CA GLN A 16 34.25 22.78 -41.54
C GLN A 16 33.01 22.34 -40.74
N ALA A 17 31.84 22.37 -41.37
CA ALA A 17 30.58 21.93 -40.77
C ALA A 17 30.68 20.51 -40.18
N ASP A 18 31.50 19.67 -40.79
CA ASP A 18 31.79 18.31 -40.33
C ASP A 18 32.43 18.27 -38.94
N ASN A 19 33.27 19.25 -38.59
CA ASN A 19 33.86 19.34 -37.24
C ASN A 19 32.83 19.74 -36.19
N PHE A 20 31.89 20.61 -36.55
CA PHE A 20 30.79 20.99 -35.67
C PHE A 20 29.81 19.84 -35.45
N ASN A 21 29.43 19.13 -36.52
CA ASN A 21 28.56 17.95 -36.42
C ASN A 21 29.21 16.84 -35.58
N LYS A 22 30.50 16.54 -35.80
CA LYS A 22 31.24 15.58 -34.97
C LYS A 22 31.26 15.96 -33.49
N LEU A 23 31.45 17.24 -33.19
CA LEU A 23 31.47 17.73 -31.81
C LEU A 23 30.08 17.65 -31.17
N PHE A 24 29.03 18.01 -31.92
CA PHE A 24 27.64 17.87 -31.50
C PHE A 24 27.27 16.40 -31.23
N ASP A 25 27.64 15.49 -32.12
CA ASP A 25 27.40 14.05 -31.97
C ASP A 25 28.12 13.50 -30.74
N THR A 26 29.36 13.95 -30.50
CA THR A 26 30.15 13.56 -29.33
C THR A 26 29.47 14.04 -28.04
N LEU A 27 29.07 15.31 -27.96
CA LEU A 27 28.37 15.86 -26.80
C LEU A 27 27.01 15.17 -26.57
N SER A 28 26.26 14.91 -27.64
CA SER A 28 24.99 14.19 -27.58
C SER A 28 25.19 12.77 -27.04
N HIS A 29 26.22 12.07 -27.51
CA HIS A 29 26.57 10.75 -27.02
C HIS A 29 27.00 10.78 -25.54
N SER A 30 27.90 11.68 -25.15
CA SER A 30 28.33 11.85 -23.76
C SER A 30 27.17 12.21 -22.82
N SER A 31 26.26 13.08 -23.25
CA SER A 31 25.05 13.43 -22.49
C SER A 31 24.15 12.21 -22.24
N LYS A 32 23.93 11.38 -23.27
CA LYS A 32 23.18 10.12 -23.15
C LYS A 32 23.87 9.14 -22.19
N LEU A 33 25.19 8.99 -22.28
CA LEU A 33 25.96 8.15 -21.37
C LEU A 33 25.87 8.63 -19.92
N LEU A 34 26.02 9.95 -19.69
CA LEU A 34 25.93 10.54 -18.37
C LEU A 34 24.54 10.34 -17.77
N ARG A 35 23.48 10.54 -18.57
CA ARG A 35 22.10 10.27 -18.15
C ARG A 35 21.89 8.80 -17.80
N GLY A 36 22.46 7.88 -18.59
CA GLY A 36 22.43 6.44 -18.30
C GLY A 36 23.12 6.10 -16.97
N LEU A 37 24.31 6.65 -16.73
CA LEU A 37 25.05 6.48 -15.48
C LEU A 37 24.29 7.05 -14.28
N HIS A 38 23.68 8.24 -14.43
CA HIS A 38 22.85 8.84 -13.39
C HIS A 38 21.69 7.92 -13.01
N LEU A 39 20.92 7.44 -13.99
CA LEU A 39 19.79 6.54 -13.74
C LEU A 39 20.23 5.24 -13.06
N LEU A 40 21.40 4.71 -13.44
CA LEU A 40 21.97 3.53 -12.78
C LEU A 40 22.30 3.80 -11.31
N LYS A 41 22.97 4.93 -11.01
CA LYS A 41 23.29 5.31 -9.63
C LYS A 41 22.08 5.64 -8.80
N GLU A 42 21.08 6.27 -9.39
CA GLU A 42 19.80 6.51 -8.74
C GLU A 42 19.12 5.19 -8.38
N LYS A 43 19.10 4.21 -9.30
CA LYS A 43 18.57 2.87 -9.00
C LYS A 43 19.33 2.18 -7.87
N GLU A 44 20.67 2.17 -7.93
CA GLU A 44 21.50 1.58 -6.85
C GLU A 44 21.20 2.20 -5.48
N PHE A 45 21.01 3.52 -5.44
CA PHE A 45 20.65 4.24 -4.23
C PHE A 45 19.25 3.87 -3.74
N GLN A 46 18.26 3.81 -4.64
CA GLN A 46 16.90 3.39 -4.29
C GLN A 46 16.87 1.97 -3.74
N ASP A 47 17.54 1.02 -4.40
CA ASP A 47 17.61 -0.38 -3.97
C ASP A 47 18.25 -0.50 -2.59
N SER A 48 19.35 0.24 -2.35
CA SER A 48 20.03 0.27 -1.05
C SER A 48 19.15 0.89 0.05
N SER A 49 18.44 1.97 -0.28
CA SER A 49 17.53 2.65 0.65
C SER A 49 16.35 1.75 1.03
N ILE A 50 15.73 1.08 0.05
CA ILE A 50 14.64 0.13 0.28
C ILE A 50 15.10 -0.99 1.21
N LYS A 51 16.27 -1.58 0.92
CA LYS A 51 16.84 -2.65 1.75
C LYS A 51 17.06 -2.20 3.19
N ALA A 52 17.68 -1.03 3.39
CA ALA A 52 17.93 -0.49 4.72
C ALA A 52 16.63 -0.21 5.50
N HIS A 53 15.58 0.28 4.83
CA HIS A 53 14.28 0.50 5.47
C HIS A 53 13.59 -0.82 5.86
N ILE A 54 13.72 -1.88 5.05
CA ILE A 54 13.23 -3.22 5.38
C ILE A 54 13.97 -3.76 6.61
N GLU A 55 15.30 -3.74 6.60
CA GLU A 55 16.12 -4.22 7.72
C GLU A 55 15.81 -3.47 9.02
N ASN A 56 15.67 -2.15 8.96
CA ASN A 56 15.29 -1.34 10.13
C ASN A 56 13.88 -1.66 10.62
N ARG A 57 12.94 -1.93 9.71
CA ARG A 57 11.58 -2.31 10.07
C ARG A 57 11.54 -3.68 10.75
N ASP A 58 12.31 -4.64 10.25
CA ASP A 58 12.40 -5.98 10.84
C ASP A 58 13.06 -5.92 12.22
N LEU A 59 14.10 -5.09 12.39
CA LEU A 59 14.67 -4.82 13.71
C LEU A 59 13.65 -4.20 14.68
N ASN A 60 12.85 -3.23 14.21
CA ASN A 60 11.81 -2.62 15.03
C ASN A 60 10.71 -3.62 15.40
N PHE A 61 10.41 -4.60 14.54
CA PHE A 61 9.44 -5.65 14.87
C PHE A 61 9.86 -6.42 16.14
N ASP A 62 11.15 -6.74 16.26
CA ASP A 62 11.69 -7.48 17.40
C ASP A 62 11.95 -6.61 18.64
N THR A 63 12.30 -5.33 18.45
CA THR A 63 12.80 -4.45 19.52
C THR A 63 11.83 -3.37 19.99
N ASP A 64 11.01 -2.82 19.09
CA ASP A 64 10.04 -1.76 19.35
C ASP A 64 8.83 -1.84 18.42
N ILE A 65 7.84 -2.63 18.86
CA ILE A 65 6.57 -2.85 18.16
C ILE A 65 5.87 -1.51 17.83
N SER A 66 6.02 -0.47 18.66
CA SER A 66 5.37 0.82 18.40
C SER A 66 5.98 1.50 17.17
N SER A 67 7.31 1.54 17.09
CA SER A 67 8.02 2.10 15.93
C SER A 67 7.78 1.28 14.66
N PHE A 68 7.70 -0.05 14.77
CA PHE A 68 7.30 -0.92 13.67
C PHE A 68 5.89 -0.57 13.15
N ILE A 69 4.91 -0.52 14.05
CA ILE A 69 3.51 -0.18 13.72
C ILE A 69 3.43 1.19 13.04
N ASN A 70 4.14 2.18 13.57
CA ASN A 70 4.18 3.52 12.98
C ASN A 70 4.76 3.51 11.57
N SER A 71 5.86 2.77 11.37
CA SER A 71 6.53 2.63 10.07
C SER A 71 5.66 1.94 9.03
N VAL A 72 5.00 0.82 9.39
CA VAL A 72 4.17 0.03 8.47
C VAL A 72 2.90 0.78 8.08
N LEU A 73 2.26 1.44 9.03
CA LEU A 73 0.97 2.08 8.78
C LEU A 73 1.11 3.40 8.01
N SER A 74 2.30 4.02 8.02
CA SER A 74 2.61 5.29 7.34
C SER A 74 1.50 6.35 7.48
N ARG A 75 0.85 6.40 8.64
CA ARG A 75 -0.34 7.23 8.89
C ARG A 75 -0.17 8.06 10.14
N SER A 76 -0.75 9.25 10.17
CA SER A 76 -0.76 10.07 11.37
C SER A 76 -1.66 9.47 12.45
N HIS A 77 -1.17 9.48 13.70
CA HIS A 77 -1.92 8.96 14.83
C HIS A 77 -3.01 9.97 15.21
N ARG A 78 -4.27 9.54 15.09
CA ARG A 78 -5.40 10.32 15.60
C ARG A 78 -5.71 9.83 16.99
N LYS A 79 -5.58 10.72 17.98
CA LYS A 79 -5.95 10.45 19.36
C LYS A 79 -7.28 11.14 19.65
N ILE A 80 -8.22 10.38 20.20
CA ILE A 80 -9.42 10.94 20.81
C ILE A 80 -9.09 11.18 22.28
N VAL A 81 -9.32 12.39 22.76
CA VAL A 81 -9.22 12.73 24.18
C VAL A 81 -10.65 12.81 24.71
N LEU A 82 -10.94 12.05 25.75
CA LEU A 82 -12.24 12.03 26.38
C LEU A 82 -12.15 12.80 27.70
N ASP A 83 -12.91 13.89 27.81
CA ASP A 83 -12.94 14.72 29.02
C ASP A 83 -13.98 14.23 30.04
N ARG A 84 -14.95 13.42 29.59
CA ARG A 84 -16.09 12.96 30.40
C ARG A 84 -16.58 11.60 29.91
N VAL A 85 -16.85 10.69 30.84
CA VAL A 85 -17.39 9.36 30.53
C VAL A 85 -18.50 9.01 31.52
N PHE A 86 -19.60 8.43 31.02
CA PHE A 86 -20.64 7.85 31.86
C PHE A 86 -20.38 6.35 32.04
N ILE A 87 -20.37 5.89 33.28
CA ILE A 87 -20.26 4.47 33.62
C ILE A 87 -21.54 3.98 34.32
N ASN A 88 -21.88 2.71 34.08
CA ASN A 88 -23.00 2.05 34.76
C ASN A 88 -22.55 1.65 36.17
N HIS A 89 -22.91 2.43 37.19
CA HIS A 89 -22.69 2.07 38.59
C HIS A 89 -23.96 1.40 39.16
N PRO A 90 -23.86 0.44 40.10
CA PRO A 90 -24.99 -0.38 40.57
C PRO A 90 -26.23 0.39 41.04
N THR A 91 -26.05 1.62 41.51
CA THR A 91 -27.14 2.44 42.07
C THR A 91 -27.65 3.52 41.11
N ALA A 92 -26.80 4.05 40.23
CA ALA A 92 -27.12 5.11 39.28
C ALA A 92 -26.01 5.26 38.23
N LEU A 93 -26.27 5.96 37.13
CA LEU A 93 -25.21 6.38 36.20
C LEU A 93 -24.25 7.34 36.90
N GLN A 94 -22.96 7.07 36.80
CA GLN A 94 -21.90 7.92 37.36
C GLN A 94 -21.16 8.63 36.23
N LEU A 95 -20.98 9.95 36.36
CA LEU A 95 -20.17 10.76 35.47
C LEU A 95 -18.74 10.86 36.00
N LEU A 96 -17.78 10.37 35.23
CA LEU A 96 -16.36 10.53 35.49
C LEU A 96 -15.82 11.77 34.79
N THR A 97 -15.06 12.58 35.53
CA THR A 97 -14.37 13.77 35.04
C THR A 97 -12.88 13.77 35.37
N ASP A 98 -12.43 12.91 36.29
CA ASP A 98 -11.00 12.77 36.61
C ASP A 98 -10.28 12.04 35.46
N PRO A 99 -9.14 12.56 34.96
CA PRO A 99 -8.44 11.96 33.82
C PRO A 99 -7.99 10.51 34.03
N LYS A 100 -7.61 10.15 35.26
CA LYS A 100 -7.16 8.79 35.58
C LYS A 100 -8.35 7.84 35.59
N ASP A 101 -9.43 8.23 36.28
CA ASP A 101 -10.65 7.43 36.36
C ASP A 101 -11.27 7.23 34.96
N ILE A 102 -11.24 8.26 34.11
CA ILE A 102 -11.66 8.16 32.70
C ILE A 102 -10.79 7.17 31.94
N SER A 103 -9.47 7.27 32.06
CA SER A 103 -8.54 6.37 31.36
C SER A 103 -8.79 4.92 31.75
N ASP A 104 -8.91 4.64 33.05
CA ASP A 104 -9.11 3.29 33.57
C ASP A 104 -10.46 2.73 33.10
N ALA A 105 -11.54 3.52 33.16
CA ALA A 105 -12.87 3.11 32.68
C ALA A 105 -12.92 2.86 31.16
N VAL A 106 -12.19 3.66 30.36
CA VAL A 106 -12.13 3.50 28.90
C VAL A 106 -11.35 2.23 28.52
N VAL A 107 -10.23 1.98 29.18
CA VAL A 107 -9.44 0.75 28.98
C VAL A 107 -10.28 -0.47 29.31
N ASP A 108 -10.94 -0.48 30.47
CA ASP A 108 -11.83 -1.58 30.89
C ASP A 108 -12.96 -1.80 29.88
N HIS A 109 -13.65 -0.73 29.47
CA HIS A 109 -14.72 -0.82 28.48
C HIS A 109 -14.22 -1.46 27.19
N PHE A 110 -13.15 -0.98 26.56
CA PHE A 110 -12.72 -1.51 25.27
C PHE A 110 -12.09 -2.90 25.35
N GLN A 111 -11.51 -3.28 26.49
CA GLN A 111 -11.03 -4.64 26.72
C GLN A 111 -12.18 -5.65 26.90
N ASN A 112 -13.31 -5.21 27.46
CA ASN A 112 -14.42 -6.10 27.85
C ASN A 112 -15.72 -5.89 27.05
N ALA A 113 -15.82 -4.87 26.20
CA ALA A 113 -17.03 -4.50 25.46
C ALA A 113 -17.49 -5.61 24.51
N ILE A 114 -16.56 -6.41 24.01
CA ILE A 114 -16.84 -7.58 23.20
C ILE A 114 -16.40 -8.81 24.00
N PRO A 115 -17.30 -9.75 24.32
CA PRO A 115 -16.91 -11.00 24.93
C PRO A 115 -15.89 -11.71 24.04
N ILE A 116 -14.69 -12.00 24.58
CA ILE A 116 -13.60 -12.72 23.87
C ILE A 116 -14.07 -14.07 23.31
N LYS A 117 -15.14 -14.62 23.89
CA LYS A 117 -15.86 -15.80 23.41
C LYS A 117 -17.15 -15.38 22.71
N SER A 118 -17.05 -14.63 21.61
CA SER A 118 -18.19 -14.50 20.70
C SER A 118 -18.40 -15.86 20.05
N THR A 119 -19.28 -16.69 20.61
CA THR A 119 -19.77 -17.87 19.90
C THR A 119 -20.45 -17.35 18.64
N SER A 120 -19.91 -17.70 17.47
CA SER A 120 -20.56 -17.35 16.21
C SER A 120 -22.01 -17.82 16.26
N PRO A 121 -22.99 -16.95 15.94
CA PRO A 121 -24.38 -17.36 15.92
C PRO A 121 -24.52 -18.53 14.95
N LEU A 122 -24.96 -19.69 15.47
CA LEU A 122 -25.08 -20.93 14.69
C LEU A 122 -26.14 -20.85 13.59
N HIS A 123 -27.03 -19.86 13.68
CA HIS A 123 -28.15 -19.68 12.75
C HIS A 123 -28.49 -18.20 12.59
N ILE A 124 -29.02 -17.80 11.43
CA ILE A 124 -29.41 -16.42 11.13
C ILE A 124 -30.42 -15.84 12.14
N PHE A 125 -31.31 -16.68 12.68
CA PHE A 125 -32.27 -16.32 13.73
C PHE A 125 -31.62 -15.99 15.09
N ALA A 126 -30.34 -16.30 15.27
CA ALA A 126 -29.57 -15.91 16.45
C ALA A 126 -28.90 -14.53 16.29
N LEU A 127 -29.03 -13.89 15.13
CA LEU A 127 -28.56 -12.52 14.92
C LEU A 127 -29.54 -11.51 15.54
N PRO A 128 -29.04 -10.36 16.03
CA PRO A 128 -29.90 -9.23 16.40
C PRO A 128 -30.79 -8.78 15.23
N ASP A 129 -32.01 -8.33 15.53
CA ASP A 129 -33.03 -7.94 14.53
C ASP A 129 -32.51 -7.01 13.43
N ARG A 130 -31.61 -6.07 13.79
CA ARG A 130 -30.97 -5.14 12.86
C ARG A 130 -30.27 -5.84 11.70
N TRP A 131 -29.70 -7.01 11.94
CA TRP A 131 -28.92 -7.76 10.97
C TRP A 131 -29.75 -8.82 10.25
N HIS A 132 -30.96 -9.10 10.72
CA HIS A 132 -31.78 -10.16 10.16
C HIS A 132 -32.16 -9.89 8.70
N SER A 133 -32.51 -8.65 8.34
CA SER A 133 -32.80 -8.27 6.95
C SER A 133 -31.59 -8.43 6.04
N GLU A 134 -30.43 -8.03 6.54
CA GLU A 134 -29.21 -7.89 5.75
C GLU A 134 -28.57 -9.21 5.38
N TYR A 135 -28.70 -10.21 6.26
CA TYR A 135 -28.19 -11.56 6.02
C TYR A 135 -29.26 -12.52 5.51
N SER A 136 -30.50 -12.08 5.35
CA SER A 136 -31.55 -12.93 4.77
C SER A 136 -31.19 -13.29 3.33
N PRO A 137 -31.40 -14.55 2.90
CA PRO A 137 -31.16 -14.95 1.52
C PRO A 137 -31.90 -14.03 0.54
N MET A 138 -31.20 -13.58 -0.49
CA MET A 138 -31.80 -12.75 -1.52
C MET A 138 -32.68 -13.61 -2.45
N ASN A 139 -33.91 -13.18 -2.69
CA ASN A 139 -34.87 -13.94 -3.51
C ASN A 139 -34.43 -14.13 -4.98
N ASN A 140 -33.48 -13.32 -5.45
CA ASN A 140 -32.95 -13.37 -6.82
C ASN A 140 -31.69 -14.24 -6.94
N VAL A 141 -31.14 -14.73 -5.82
CA VAL A 141 -29.95 -15.57 -5.80
C VAL A 141 -30.40 -17.01 -5.56
N SER A 142 -29.99 -17.92 -6.45
CA SER A 142 -30.27 -19.34 -6.24
C SER A 142 -29.58 -19.84 -4.96
N PRO A 143 -30.22 -20.66 -4.12
CA PRO A 143 -29.55 -21.30 -2.99
C PRO A 143 -28.30 -22.10 -3.40
N ASP A 144 -28.31 -22.62 -4.62
CA ASP A 144 -27.31 -23.56 -5.14
C ASP A 144 -26.08 -22.85 -5.73
N ILE A 145 -25.97 -21.51 -5.68
CA ILE A 145 -24.84 -20.77 -6.30
C ILE A 145 -23.47 -21.17 -5.74
N TYR A 146 -23.43 -21.76 -4.55
CA TYR A 146 -22.20 -22.19 -3.88
C TYR A 146 -21.98 -23.71 -3.94
N ASP A 147 -22.88 -24.48 -4.56
CA ASP A 147 -22.76 -25.95 -4.60
C ASP A 147 -21.50 -26.40 -5.31
N SER A 148 -21.06 -25.65 -6.32
CA SER A 148 -19.81 -25.87 -7.04
C SER A 148 -18.58 -25.24 -6.38
N LEU A 149 -18.72 -24.48 -5.29
CA LEU A 149 -17.60 -23.74 -4.68
C LEU A 149 -16.48 -24.66 -4.18
N LEU A 150 -16.87 -25.85 -3.69
CA LEU A 150 -15.94 -26.89 -3.23
C LEU A 150 -15.68 -27.97 -4.29
N SER A 151 -16.28 -27.84 -5.48
CA SER A 151 -15.99 -28.75 -6.57
C SER A 151 -14.58 -28.52 -7.11
N PRO A 152 -13.82 -29.59 -7.43
CA PRO A 152 -12.50 -29.41 -8.02
C PRO A 152 -12.63 -28.75 -9.40
N PRO A 153 -11.74 -27.81 -9.75
CA PRO A 153 -11.75 -27.16 -11.06
C PRO A 153 -11.50 -28.17 -12.18
N PHE A 154 -12.13 -27.95 -13.33
CA PHE A 154 -12.01 -28.84 -14.49
C PHE A 154 -10.73 -28.56 -15.27
N LEU A 155 -10.17 -29.59 -15.94
CA LEU A 155 -8.98 -29.43 -16.78
C LEU A 155 -9.16 -28.37 -17.86
N GLU A 156 -10.33 -28.30 -18.49
CA GLU A 156 -10.64 -27.32 -19.54
C GLU A 156 -10.66 -25.87 -18.99
N GLU A 157 -11.15 -25.69 -17.77
CA GLU A 157 -11.14 -24.39 -17.08
C GLU A 157 -9.70 -23.92 -16.81
N TRP A 158 -8.82 -24.84 -16.40
CA TRP A 158 -7.39 -24.55 -16.26
C TRP A 158 -6.74 -24.15 -17.58
N LEU A 159 -6.97 -24.92 -18.65
CA LEU A 159 -6.38 -24.67 -19.97
C LEU A 159 -6.87 -23.34 -20.57
N SER A 160 -8.16 -23.05 -20.45
CA SER A 160 -8.74 -21.77 -20.89
C SER A 160 -8.21 -20.59 -20.07
N THR A 161 -8.07 -20.75 -18.75
CA THR A 161 -7.50 -19.72 -17.88
C THR A 161 -6.05 -19.43 -18.26
N VAL A 162 -5.20 -20.47 -18.36
CA VAL A 162 -3.78 -20.32 -18.70
C VAL A 162 -3.60 -19.69 -20.09
N SER A 163 -4.38 -20.12 -21.08
CA SER A 163 -4.31 -19.56 -22.44
C SER A 163 -4.77 -18.11 -22.53
N SER A 164 -5.65 -17.67 -21.63
CA SER A 164 -6.13 -16.27 -21.54
C SER A 164 -5.16 -15.32 -20.84
N MET A 165 -4.13 -15.84 -20.16
CA MET A 165 -3.20 -14.99 -19.42
C MET A 165 -2.30 -14.17 -20.37
N PRO A 166 -1.98 -12.91 -20.02
CA PRO A 166 -1.08 -12.09 -20.84
C PRO A 166 0.33 -12.69 -20.87
N ASN A 167 0.89 -12.82 -22.06
CA ASN A 167 2.28 -13.25 -22.24
C ASN A 167 3.26 -12.23 -21.64
N GLY A 168 4.35 -12.72 -21.03
CA GLY A 168 5.43 -11.87 -20.52
C GLY A 168 5.22 -11.29 -19.11
N LYS A 169 4.33 -11.87 -18.30
CA LYS A 169 4.28 -11.60 -16.85
C LYS A 169 5.59 -12.06 -16.19
N ALA A 170 6.03 -11.31 -15.18
CA ALA A 170 7.16 -11.73 -14.35
C ALA A 170 6.79 -13.02 -13.61
N SER A 171 7.76 -13.95 -13.49
CA SER A 171 7.60 -15.14 -12.68
C SER A 171 7.51 -14.73 -11.21
N ASP A 172 6.60 -15.34 -10.45
CA ASP A 172 6.49 -15.08 -9.00
C ASP A 172 7.76 -15.55 -8.26
N PRO A 173 8.17 -14.90 -7.17
CA PRO A 173 9.38 -15.23 -6.42
C PRO A 173 9.39 -16.61 -5.74
N LEU A 174 8.29 -17.37 -5.81
CA LEU A 174 8.14 -18.68 -5.17
C LEU A 174 9.01 -19.78 -5.81
N HIS A 175 9.62 -19.53 -6.97
CA HIS A 175 10.52 -20.49 -7.60
C HIS A 175 11.90 -20.60 -6.88
N ASP A 176 12.20 -19.74 -5.92
CA ASP A 176 13.46 -19.78 -5.15
C ASP A 176 13.40 -20.65 -3.87
N PHE A 177 12.28 -21.34 -3.60
CA PHE A 177 12.07 -22.09 -2.34
C PHE A 177 11.77 -23.60 -2.48
N ILE A 178 12.14 -24.24 -3.60
CA ILE A 178 12.11 -25.72 -3.71
C ILE A 178 13.49 -26.26 -4.07
#